data_AF-A0A6N3IAQ1-F1
#
_entry.id   AF-A0A6N3IAQ1-F1
#
_cell.length_a   1.000
_cell.length_b   1.000
_cell.length_c   1.000
_cell.angle_alpha   90.00
_cell.angle_beta   90.00
_cell.angle_gamma   90.00
#
_symmetry.space_group_name_H-M   'P 1'
#
loop_
_entity.id
_entity.type
_entity.pdbx_description
1 polymer ?
#
loop_
_entity_poly.entity_id
_entity_poly.type
_entity_poly.pdbx_seq_one_letter_code
_entity_poly.pdbx_strand_id
1 'polypeptide(L)'
;MNHMYANRREKLRQAMRARGLDALLVSQAANRFYLSGFELHDPQYNESAGRLVITADGRDWLATDARYLDAATRLWDVERIFIYGGYAARDIHGLLRRCGGRIGVEAQGMSLAFARDLRQAGPGLYCEAADGLVEHLRRIKEPCEVAALEKSFSLNHKMLQWVESQLEPGRTEAQVSWLIERFFRENGASELAFANIVAVGKNAALPHAIPGEDVITDNCPVLIDVGCRVDSYCSDQTRTFWVGERPTDEFRRTYDLVRQAQTAAIESMRPGQPMRDAYGHARAVFEKAGTADAFTHGLGHGVGLETHEAPSLSPRSEGVLEPGMVVTVEPGLYYNKWGGVRWEYTVLVEEDGVRIL
;
A
#
# COMPACT_ATOMS: atom_id res chain seq x y z
N MET A 1 -17.17 -21.11 -4.75
CA MET A 1 -16.62 -19.77 -4.39
C MET A 1 -16.36 -19.66 -2.88
N ASN A 2 -15.22 -19.10 -2.47
CA ASN A 2 -14.86 -18.85 -1.06
C ASN A 2 -15.82 -17.82 -0.42
N HIS A 3 -16.35 -18.13 0.76
CA HIS A 3 -17.38 -17.35 1.46
C HIS A 3 -16.92 -15.91 1.80
N MET A 4 -15.63 -15.72 2.10
CA MET A 4 -15.06 -14.40 2.42
C MET A 4 -15.22 -13.42 1.25
N TYR A 5 -14.82 -13.82 0.04
CA TYR A 5 -14.93 -12.99 -1.16
C TYR A 5 -16.39 -12.69 -1.52
N ALA A 6 -17.29 -13.67 -1.34
CA ALA A 6 -18.72 -13.46 -1.58
C ALA A 6 -19.32 -12.40 -0.64
N ASN A 7 -18.94 -12.42 0.64
CA ASN A 7 -19.38 -11.41 1.62
C ASN A 7 -18.88 -10.01 1.26
N ARG A 8 -17.60 -9.87 0.87
CA ARG A 8 -17.04 -8.59 0.41
C ARG A 8 -17.79 -8.03 -0.79
N ARG A 9 -18.12 -8.89 -1.77
CA ARG A 9 -18.94 -8.49 -2.93
C ARG A 9 -20.35 -8.06 -2.53
N GLU A 10 -20.97 -8.67 -1.51
CA GLU A 10 -22.27 -8.21 -1.01
C GLU A 10 -22.20 -6.85 -0.30
N LYS A 11 -21.19 -6.61 0.54
CA LYS A 11 -20.94 -5.28 1.14
C LYS A 11 -20.78 -4.21 0.04
N LEU A 12 -19.98 -4.51 -0.98
CA LEU A 12 -19.79 -3.63 -2.14
C LEU A 12 -21.10 -3.36 -2.89
N ARG A 13 -21.92 -4.41 -3.09
CA ARG A 13 -23.20 -4.31 -3.78
C ARG A 13 -24.18 -3.39 -3.07
N GLN A 14 -24.18 -3.36 -1.74
CA GLN A 14 -24.99 -2.41 -0.97
C GLN A 14 -24.58 -0.96 -1.26
N ALA A 15 -23.27 -0.68 -1.29
CA ALA A 15 -22.74 0.64 -1.64
C ALA A 15 -23.04 1.03 -3.10
N MET A 16 -22.98 0.08 -4.03
CA MET A 16 -23.37 0.29 -5.43
C MET A 16 -24.85 0.65 -5.57
N ARG A 17 -25.75 -0.07 -4.88
CA ARG A 17 -27.21 0.20 -4.89
C ARG A 17 -27.52 1.59 -4.34
N ALA A 18 -26.84 2.04 -3.29
CA ALA A 18 -26.98 3.38 -2.74
C ALA A 18 -26.59 4.48 -3.75
N ARG A 19 -25.70 4.18 -4.70
CA ARG A 19 -25.33 5.07 -5.82
C ARG A 19 -26.15 4.85 -7.10
N GLY A 20 -27.09 3.92 -7.11
CA GLY A 20 -27.88 3.59 -8.29
C GLY A 20 -27.06 3.02 -9.46
N LEU A 21 -25.97 2.30 -9.16
CA LEU A 21 -25.16 1.61 -10.16
C LEU A 21 -25.73 0.21 -10.46
N ASP A 22 -25.82 -0.13 -11.74
CA ASP A 22 -26.23 -1.48 -12.18
C ASP A 22 -25.06 -2.47 -12.08
N ALA A 23 -23.85 -2.00 -12.37
CA ALA A 23 -22.62 -2.77 -12.24
C ALA A 23 -21.41 -1.88 -11.97
N LEU A 24 -20.34 -2.49 -11.45
CA LEU A 24 -19.03 -1.89 -11.25
C LEU A 24 -17.99 -2.70 -12.04
N LEU A 25 -17.24 -2.02 -12.90
CA LEU A 25 -16.09 -2.60 -13.59
C LEU A 25 -14.81 -2.37 -12.76
N VAL A 26 -14.43 -3.39 -12.01
CA VAL A 26 -13.23 -3.42 -11.17
C VAL A 26 -12.03 -3.73 -12.04
N SER A 27 -11.08 -2.80 -12.06
CA SER A 27 -9.95 -2.73 -12.98
C SER A 27 -8.61 -2.77 -12.27
N GLN A 28 -8.54 -2.30 -11.03
CA GLN A 28 -7.34 -2.35 -10.21
C GLN A 28 -7.09 -3.78 -9.72
N ALA A 29 -5.84 -4.24 -9.81
CA ALA A 29 -5.46 -5.61 -9.45
C ALA A 29 -5.72 -5.94 -7.97
N ALA A 30 -5.39 -5.02 -7.06
CA ALA A 30 -5.67 -5.19 -5.63
C ALA A 30 -7.17 -5.28 -5.32
N ASN A 31 -8.02 -4.49 -5.98
CA ASN A 31 -9.48 -4.56 -5.80
C ASN A 31 -10.05 -5.85 -6.39
N ARG A 32 -9.55 -6.28 -7.56
CA ARG A 32 -9.88 -7.58 -8.15
C ARG A 32 -9.54 -8.70 -7.17
N PHE A 33 -8.32 -8.74 -6.65
CA PHE A 33 -7.90 -9.76 -5.70
C PHE A 33 -8.71 -9.71 -4.41
N TYR A 34 -8.90 -8.54 -3.82
CA TYR A 34 -9.69 -8.37 -2.58
C TYR A 34 -11.11 -8.96 -2.69
N LEU A 35 -11.75 -8.82 -3.85
CA LEU A 35 -13.12 -9.24 -4.10
C LEU A 35 -13.25 -10.67 -4.64
N SER A 36 -12.16 -11.32 -5.03
CA SER A 36 -12.24 -12.59 -5.80
C SER A 36 -11.17 -13.63 -5.49
N GLY A 37 -10.06 -13.23 -4.87
CA GLY A 37 -8.83 -14.03 -4.71
C GLY A 37 -8.05 -14.24 -6.01
N PHE A 38 -8.52 -13.70 -7.14
CA PHE A 38 -7.92 -13.93 -8.44
C PHE A 38 -6.87 -12.86 -8.74
N GLU A 39 -5.62 -13.31 -8.88
CA GLU A 39 -4.45 -12.58 -9.39
C GLU A 39 -4.27 -11.16 -8.81
N LEU A 40 -3.31 -11.00 -7.89
CA LEU A 40 -3.03 -9.72 -7.23
C LEU A 40 -2.23 -8.74 -8.09
N HIS A 41 -1.60 -9.20 -9.17
CA HIS A 41 -0.67 -8.39 -9.95
C HIS A 41 -1.09 -8.25 -11.40
N ASP A 42 -0.84 -7.06 -11.94
CA ASP A 42 -0.78 -6.80 -13.37
C ASP A 42 0.66 -6.33 -13.66
N PRO A 43 1.50 -7.12 -14.34
CA PRO A 43 2.95 -6.91 -14.37
C PRO A 43 3.38 -5.67 -15.16
N GLN A 44 2.54 -5.21 -16.10
CA GLN A 44 2.81 -4.05 -16.94
C GLN A 44 1.50 -3.29 -17.21
N TYR A 45 1.59 -2.01 -17.56
CA TYR A 45 0.40 -1.17 -17.81
C TYR A 45 -0.48 -1.68 -18.97
N ASN A 46 0.10 -2.45 -19.90
CA ASN A 46 -0.54 -3.03 -21.08
C ASN A 46 -0.90 -4.52 -20.90
N GLU A 47 -0.58 -5.11 -19.74
CA GLU A 47 -0.90 -6.49 -19.41
C GLU A 47 -1.85 -6.52 -18.22
N SER A 48 -2.89 -7.34 -18.29
CA SER A 48 -3.80 -7.51 -17.16
C SER A 48 -4.21 -8.97 -17.06
N ALA A 49 -4.28 -9.47 -15.83
CA ALA A 49 -4.85 -10.78 -15.56
C ALA A 49 -6.37 -10.80 -15.76
N GLY A 50 -7.03 -9.63 -15.78
CA GLY A 50 -8.46 -9.52 -16.01
C GLY A 50 -9.12 -8.46 -15.14
N ARG A 51 -10.45 -8.43 -15.18
CA ARG A 51 -11.32 -7.47 -14.50
C ARG A 51 -12.47 -8.21 -13.83
N LEU A 52 -13.09 -7.60 -12.82
CA LEU A 52 -14.38 -8.08 -12.31
C LEU A 52 -15.51 -7.19 -12.80
N VAL A 53 -16.63 -7.80 -13.12
CA VAL A 53 -17.91 -7.11 -13.27
C VAL A 53 -18.76 -7.51 -12.08
N ILE A 54 -18.83 -6.64 -11.08
CA ILE A 54 -19.73 -6.82 -9.93
C ILE A 54 -21.08 -6.22 -10.31
N THR A 55 -22.16 -6.93 -10.06
CA THR A 55 -23.51 -6.52 -10.50
C THR A 55 -24.42 -6.28 -9.31
N ALA A 56 -25.37 -5.35 -9.44
CA ALA A 56 -26.36 -5.04 -8.40
C ALA A 56 -27.33 -6.20 -8.10
N ASP A 57 -27.49 -7.13 -9.04
CA ASP A 57 -28.37 -8.30 -8.95
C ASP A 57 -27.65 -9.59 -8.49
N GLY A 58 -26.33 -9.54 -8.28
CA GLY A 58 -25.53 -10.65 -7.78
C GLY A 58 -25.00 -11.60 -8.85
N ARG A 59 -25.25 -11.33 -10.13
CA ARG A 59 -24.66 -12.09 -11.25
C ARG A 59 -23.28 -11.54 -11.62
N ASP A 60 -22.33 -11.70 -10.71
CA ASP A 60 -20.95 -11.22 -10.91
C ASP A 60 -20.18 -12.05 -11.94
N TRP A 61 -19.20 -11.44 -12.59
CA TRP A 61 -18.35 -12.09 -13.60
C TRP A 61 -16.87 -11.82 -13.34
N LEU A 62 -16.04 -12.85 -13.49
CA LEU A 62 -14.61 -12.71 -13.67
C LEU A 62 -14.31 -12.65 -15.18
N ALA A 63 -13.97 -11.47 -15.69
CA ALA A 63 -13.63 -11.26 -17.09
C ALA A 63 -12.12 -11.34 -17.27
N THR A 64 -11.63 -12.35 -18.01
CA THR A 64 -10.20 -12.58 -18.23
C THR A 64 -9.93 -13.06 -19.66
N ASP A 65 -8.68 -13.30 -20.04
CA ASP A 65 -8.33 -13.94 -21.31
C ASP A 65 -8.01 -15.43 -21.15
N ALA A 66 -7.87 -16.12 -22.28
CA ALA A 66 -7.71 -17.57 -22.32
C ALA A 66 -6.45 -18.08 -21.58
N ARG A 67 -5.42 -17.25 -21.36
CA ARG A 67 -4.20 -17.65 -20.65
C ARG A 67 -4.47 -17.93 -19.17
N TYR A 68 -5.49 -17.30 -18.60
CA TYR A 68 -5.82 -17.40 -17.18
C TYR A 68 -7.02 -18.31 -16.89
N LEU A 69 -7.57 -19.01 -17.88
CA LEU A 69 -8.75 -19.87 -17.69
C LEU A 69 -8.53 -20.93 -16.59
N ASP A 70 -7.39 -21.61 -16.61
CA ASP A 70 -7.07 -22.64 -15.61
C ASP A 70 -6.91 -22.07 -14.20
N ALA A 71 -6.41 -20.83 -14.06
CA ALA A 71 -6.33 -20.15 -12.77
C ALA A 71 -7.71 -19.70 -12.30
N ALA A 72 -8.53 -19.16 -13.20
CA ALA A 72 -9.87 -18.67 -12.92
C ALA A 72 -10.81 -19.79 -12.45
N THR A 73 -10.77 -20.96 -13.11
CA THR A 73 -11.64 -22.11 -12.79
C THR A 73 -11.33 -22.77 -11.44
N ARG A 74 -10.16 -22.50 -10.85
CA ARG A 74 -9.85 -22.93 -9.47
C ARG A 74 -10.59 -22.12 -8.41
N LEU A 75 -11.05 -20.92 -8.76
CA LEU A 75 -11.60 -19.94 -7.81
C LEU A 75 -13.09 -19.62 -8.08
N TRP A 76 -13.50 -19.67 -9.35
CA TRP A 76 -14.81 -19.28 -9.84
C TRP A 76 -15.50 -20.42 -10.60
N ASP A 77 -16.83 -20.46 -10.50
CA ASP A 77 -17.64 -21.37 -11.29
C ASP A 77 -17.52 -21.00 -12.78
N VAL A 78 -17.41 -21.99 -13.66
CA VAL A 78 -17.12 -21.80 -15.09
C VAL A 78 -18.13 -20.87 -15.75
N GLU A 79 -19.40 -20.96 -15.34
CA GLU A 79 -20.51 -20.15 -15.84
C GLU A 79 -20.43 -18.67 -15.44
N ARG A 80 -19.52 -18.32 -14.52
CA ARG A 80 -19.24 -16.95 -14.06
C ARG A 80 -17.93 -16.40 -14.61
N ILE A 81 -17.24 -17.15 -15.47
CA ILE A 81 -16.00 -16.71 -16.11
C ILE A 81 -16.33 -16.24 -17.54
N PHE A 82 -15.93 -15.03 -17.87
CA PHE A 82 -16.09 -14.45 -19.21
C PHE A 82 -14.71 -14.33 -19.87
N ILE A 83 -14.48 -15.11 -20.92
CA ILE A 83 -13.23 -15.05 -21.68
C ILE A 83 -13.37 -14.03 -22.82
N TYR A 84 -12.62 -12.93 -22.74
CA TYR A 84 -12.54 -11.95 -23.82
C TYR A 84 -11.43 -12.31 -24.83
N GLY A 85 -11.59 -11.87 -26.09
CA GLY A 85 -10.59 -12.01 -27.14
C GLY A 85 -9.62 -10.82 -27.20
N GLY A 86 -8.92 -10.67 -28.33
CA GLY A 86 -7.91 -9.62 -28.52
C GLY A 86 -8.41 -8.16 -28.42
N TYR A 87 -9.71 -7.94 -28.31
CA TYR A 87 -10.33 -6.61 -28.13
C TYR A 87 -11.12 -6.58 -26.82
N ALA A 88 -10.42 -6.66 -25.69
CA ALA A 88 -11.02 -6.79 -24.35
C ALA A 88 -12.11 -5.74 -24.07
N ALA A 89 -11.87 -4.46 -24.38
CA ALA A 89 -12.84 -3.38 -24.14
C ALA A 89 -14.17 -3.60 -24.90
N ARG A 90 -14.11 -4.08 -26.15
CA ARG A 90 -15.30 -4.37 -26.96
C ARG A 90 -16.10 -5.53 -26.39
N ASP A 91 -15.42 -6.60 -26.01
CA ASP A 91 -16.07 -7.81 -25.52
C ASP A 91 -16.67 -7.56 -24.12
N ILE A 92 -15.95 -6.82 -23.26
CA ILE A 92 -16.42 -6.37 -21.94
C ILE A 92 -17.60 -5.39 -22.07
N HIS A 93 -17.60 -4.48 -23.06
CA HIS A 93 -18.78 -3.65 -23.34
C HIS A 93 -20.02 -4.53 -23.61
N GLY A 94 -19.87 -5.57 -24.42
CA GLY A 94 -20.95 -6.52 -24.70
C GLY A 94 -21.43 -7.30 -23.47
N LEU A 95 -20.56 -7.56 -22.50
CA LEU A 95 -20.93 -8.13 -21.20
C LEU A 95 -21.71 -7.11 -20.34
N LEU A 96 -21.18 -5.89 -20.18
CA LEU A 96 -21.78 -4.84 -19.35
C LEU A 96 -23.19 -4.47 -19.81
N ARG A 97 -23.45 -4.46 -21.12
CA ARG A 97 -24.80 -4.22 -21.69
C ARG A 97 -25.85 -5.24 -21.23
N ARG A 98 -25.43 -6.44 -20.83
CA ARG A 98 -26.32 -7.48 -20.26
C ARG A 98 -26.57 -7.27 -18.77
N CYS A 99 -25.73 -6.47 -18.11
CA CYS A 99 -25.78 -6.17 -16.68
C CYS A 99 -26.56 -4.89 -16.38
N GLY A 100 -26.65 -3.95 -17.33
CA GLY A 100 -27.40 -2.70 -17.17
C GLY A 100 -26.85 -1.56 -18.03
N GLY A 101 -27.22 -0.34 -17.67
CA GLY A 101 -26.83 0.88 -18.37
C GLY A 101 -25.94 1.81 -17.54
N ARG A 102 -26.07 1.84 -16.21
CA ARG A 102 -25.30 2.71 -15.32
C ARG A 102 -24.13 1.94 -14.72
N ILE A 103 -22.93 2.21 -15.21
CA ILE A 103 -21.71 1.45 -14.89
C ILE A 103 -20.76 2.33 -14.08
N GLY A 104 -20.42 1.88 -12.87
CA GLY A 104 -19.29 2.43 -12.14
C GLY A 104 -17.98 1.95 -12.75
N VAL A 105 -17.00 2.84 -12.84
CA VAL A 105 -15.63 2.50 -13.24
C VAL A 105 -14.63 3.03 -12.22
N GLU A 106 -13.56 2.29 -11.98
CA GLU A 106 -12.40 2.76 -11.19
C GLU A 106 -11.56 3.69 -12.06
N ALA A 107 -11.87 4.99 -12.06
CA ALA A 107 -11.27 5.96 -12.96
C ALA A 107 -9.77 6.17 -12.69
N GLN A 108 -9.30 5.97 -11.44
CA GLN A 108 -7.88 6.07 -11.09
C GLN A 108 -7.05 4.90 -11.64
N GLY A 109 -7.64 3.70 -11.74
CA GLY A 109 -6.97 2.49 -12.22
C GLY A 109 -7.21 2.18 -13.70
N MET A 110 -8.17 2.84 -14.35
CA MET A 110 -8.52 2.59 -15.74
C MET A 110 -7.72 3.49 -16.67
N SER A 111 -6.99 2.89 -17.61
CA SER A 111 -6.30 3.67 -18.64
C SER A 111 -7.30 4.42 -19.52
N LEU A 112 -6.96 5.65 -19.90
CA LEU A 112 -7.77 6.46 -20.82
C LEU A 112 -7.98 5.76 -22.17
N ALA A 113 -7.00 4.97 -22.62
CA ALA A 113 -7.12 4.15 -23.82
C ALA A 113 -8.24 3.12 -23.69
N PHE A 114 -8.26 2.35 -22.60
CA PHE A 114 -9.32 1.36 -22.36
C PHE A 114 -10.69 2.02 -22.24
N ALA A 115 -10.80 3.14 -21.51
CA ALA A 115 -12.04 3.88 -21.36
C ALA A 115 -12.57 4.42 -22.70
N ARG A 116 -11.69 4.93 -23.57
CA ARG A 116 -12.03 5.38 -24.92
C ARG A 116 -12.54 4.22 -25.76
N ASP A 117 -11.83 3.09 -25.76
CA ASP A 117 -12.16 1.93 -26.58
C ASP A 117 -13.47 1.28 -26.09
N LEU A 118 -13.71 1.27 -24.77
CA LEU A 118 -14.98 0.85 -24.17
C LEU A 118 -16.15 1.71 -24.64
N ARG A 119 -15.96 3.04 -24.69
CA ARG A 119 -16.98 3.99 -25.20
C ARG A 119 -17.20 3.86 -26.71
N GLN A 120 -16.14 3.58 -27.47
CA GLN A 120 -16.23 3.40 -28.93
C GLN A 120 -16.86 2.07 -29.33
N ALA A 121 -16.88 1.07 -28.43
CA ALA A 121 -17.46 -0.24 -28.69
C ALA A 121 -18.97 -0.20 -28.96
N GLY A 122 -19.70 0.82 -28.48
CA GLY A 122 -21.11 1.01 -28.80
C GLY A 122 -21.84 1.96 -27.85
N PRO A 123 -23.12 2.28 -28.15
CA PRO A 123 -23.98 3.05 -27.27
C PRO A 123 -24.59 2.18 -26.15
N GLY A 124 -25.16 2.85 -25.13
CA GLY A 124 -25.99 2.21 -24.11
C GLY A 124 -25.30 1.90 -22.79
N LEU A 125 -24.06 2.35 -22.59
CA LEU A 125 -23.43 2.44 -21.28
C LEU A 125 -23.25 3.90 -20.89
N TYR A 126 -23.68 4.23 -19.68
CA TYR A 126 -23.36 5.46 -18.97
C TYR A 126 -22.32 5.11 -17.91
N CYS A 127 -21.05 5.42 -18.19
CA CYS A 127 -19.96 5.15 -17.26
C CYS A 127 -19.70 6.37 -16.38
N GLU A 128 -19.64 6.17 -15.06
CA GLU A 128 -19.30 7.20 -14.09
C GLU A 128 -18.20 6.72 -13.13
N ALA A 129 -17.38 7.67 -12.65
CA ALA A 129 -16.32 7.35 -11.70
C ALA A 129 -16.91 6.84 -10.39
N ALA A 130 -16.41 5.70 -9.93
CA ALA A 130 -16.88 5.01 -8.74
C ALA A 130 -15.71 4.60 -7.83
N ASP A 131 -14.60 5.32 -7.93
CA ASP A 131 -13.45 5.19 -7.03
C ASP A 131 -13.88 5.34 -5.57
N GLY A 132 -13.18 4.63 -4.68
CA GLY A 132 -13.45 4.60 -3.25
C GLY A 132 -14.43 3.50 -2.84
N LEU A 133 -15.25 2.93 -3.74
CA LEU A 133 -16.22 1.91 -3.33
C LEU A 133 -15.55 0.65 -2.76
N VAL A 134 -14.49 0.17 -3.40
CA VAL A 134 -13.75 -1.02 -2.92
C VAL A 134 -12.71 -0.62 -1.89
N GLU A 135 -12.07 0.53 -2.06
CA GLU A 135 -11.04 1.05 -1.17
C GLU A 135 -11.58 1.35 0.23
N HIS A 136 -12.83 1.80 0.37
CA HIS A 136 -13.46 1.95 1.68
C HIS A 136 -13.63 0.61 2.41
N LEU A 137 -13.85 -0.49 1.68
CA LEU A 137 -13.92 -1.83 2.30
C LEU A 137 -12.52 -2.30 2.72
N ARG A 138 -11.50 -2.10 1.88
CA ARG A 138 -10.10 -2.44 2.17
C ARG A 138 -9.49 -1.61 3.30
N ARG A 139 -10.00 -0.39 3.51
CA ARG A 139 -9.55 0.51 4.56
C ARG A 139 -9.65 -0.14 5.95
N ILE A 140 -10.72 -0.90 6.19
CA ILE A 140 -11.01 -1.57 7.45
C ILE A 140 -10.66 -3.05 7.32
N LYS A 141 -9.56 -3.45 7.96
CA LYS A 141 -9.00 -4.79 7.84
C LYS A 141 -9.85 -5.80 8.60
N GLU A 142 -10.26 -6.87 7.93
CA GLU A 142 -10.89 -8.03 8.54
C GLU A 142 -9.86 -8.82 9.36
N PRO A 143 -10.26 -9.63 10.37
CA PRO A 143 -9.32 -10.34 11.25
C PRO A 143 -8.29 -11.22 10.51
N CYS A 144 -8.67 -11.82 9.38
CA CYS A 144 -7.73 -12.59 8.56
C CYS A 144 -6.68 -11.73 7.85
N GLU A 145 -7.03 -10.49 7.50
CA GLU A 145 -6.13 -9.51 6.88
C GLU A 145 -5.14 -8.98 7.91
N VAL A 146 -5.61 -8.69 9.12
CA VAL A 146 -4.74 -8.32 10.26
C VAL A 146 -3.75 -9.44 10.57
N ALA A 147 -4.20 -10.71 10.61
CA ALA A 147 -3.29 -11.84 10.85
C ALA A 147 -2.22 -12.01 9.75
N ALA A 148 -2.55 -11.69 8.49
CA ALA A 148 -1.59 -11.72 7.39
C ALA A 148 -0.59 -10.55 7.49
N LEU A 149 -1.07 -9.35 7.82
CA LEU A 149 -0.23 -8.18 8.10
C LEU A 149 0.74 -8.45 9.25
N GLU A 150 0.28 -9.02 10.37
CA GLU A 150 1.14 -9.37 11.52
C GLU A 150 2.28 -10.32 11.14
N LYS A 151 2.04 -11.28 10.24
CA LYS A 151 3.11 -12.14 9.72
C LYS A 151 4.11 -11.36 8.88
N SER A 152 3.61 -10.47 8.01
CA SER A 152 4.45 -9.62 7.16
C SER A 152 5.33 -8.68 7.99
N PHE A 153 4.74 -7.97 8.96
CA PHE A 153 5.46 -7.11 9.90
C PHE A 153 6.40 -7.87 10.82
N SER A 154 6.01 -9.06 11.30
CA SER A 154 6.92 -9.92 12.06
C SER A 154 8.16 -10.31 11.27
N LEU A 155 8.04 -10.55 9.96
CA LEU A 155 9.19 -10.86 9.12
C LEU A 155 10.04 -9.60 8.88
N ASN A 156 9.41 -8.46 8.61
CA ASN A 156 10.11 -7.18 8.46
C ASN A 156 10.91 -6.79 9.72
N HIS A 157 10.30 -6.94 10.90
CA HIS A 157 10.99 -6.65 12.16
C HIS A 157 12.22 -7.55 12.39
N LYS A 158 12.11 -8.85 12.07
CA LYS A 158 13.25 -9.78 12.12
C LYS A 158 14.35 -9.38 11.16
N MET A 159 13.98 -8.95 9.94
CA MET A 159 14.94 -8.46 8.95
C MET A 159 15.66 -7.22 9.46
N LEU A 160 14.96 -6.23 10.02
CA LEU A 160 15.59 -5.01 10.55
C LEU A 160 16.49 -5.26 11.76
N GLN A 161 16.17 -6.24 12.61
CA GLN A 161 17.08 -6.68 13.68
C GLN A 161 18.34 -7.35 13.11
N TRP A 162 18.18 -8.18 12.08
CA TRP A 162 19.28 -8.90 11.44
C TRP A 162 20.19 -7.96 10.62
N VAL A 163 19.62 -7.01 9.89
CA VAL A 163 20.36 -6.16 8.95
C VAL A 163 21.35 -5.26 9.67
N GLU A 164 21.10 -4.90 10.94
CA GLU A 164 22.03 -4.12 11.76
C GLU A 164 23.42 -4.79 11.82
N SER A 165 23.47 -6.12 11.92
CA SER A 165 24.73 -6.88 11.91
C SER A 165 25.38 -6.98 10.52
N GLN A 166 24.72 -6.45 9.49
CA GLN A 166 25.16 -6.44 8.10
C GLN A 166 25.68 -5.07 7.67
N LEU A 167 25.56 -4.04 8.52
CA LEU A 167 26.00 -2.67 8.23
C LEU A 167 27.45 -2.48 8.66
N GLU A 168 28.37 -3.00 7.86
CA GLU A 168 29.82 -2.87 8.09
C GLU A 168 30.48 -1.93 7.08
N PRO A 169 31.54 -1.19 7.49
CA PRO A 169 32.30 -0.36 6.57
C PRO A 169 32.81 -1.14 5.35
N GLY A 170 32.71 -0.53 4.16
CA GLY A 170 33.15 -1.11 2.89
C GLY A 170 32.04 -1.75 2.05
N ARG A 171 30.85 -1.98 2.61
CA ARG A 171 29.69 -2.41 1.82
C ARG A 171 29.03 -1.22 1.13
N THR A 172 28.53 -1.42 -0.08
CA THR A 172 27.69 -0.44 -0.78
C THR A 172 26.23 -0.55 -0.39
N GLU A 173 25.46 0.51 -0.61
CA GLU A 173 23.99 0.49 -0.49
C GLU A 173 23.36 -0.65 -1.30
N ALA A 174 23.80 -0.85 -2.56
CA ALA A 174 23.30 -1.91 -3.43
C ALA A 174 23.59 -3.32 -2.86
N GLN A 175 24.76 -3.53 -2.27
CA GLN A 175 25.09 -4.81 -1.63
C GLN A 175 24.19 -5.08 -0.42
N VAL A 176 23.94 -4.08 0.41
CA VAL A 176 23.03 -4.20 1.56
C VAL A 176 21.58 -4.44 1.09
N SER A 177 21.13 -3.72 0.07
CA SER A 177 19.81 -3.93 -0.54
C SER A 177 19.61 -5.36 -1.03
N TRP A 178 20.63 -5.93 -1.69
CA TRP A 178 20.61 -7.33 -2.13
C TRP A 178 20.54 -8.33 -0.95
N LEU A 179 21.27 -8.07 0.12
CA LEU A 179 21.23 -8.89 1.33
C LEU A 179 19.83 -8.90 1.97
N ILE A 180 19.18 -7.74 2.01
CA ILE A 180 17.80 -7.58 2.51
C ILE A 180 16.81 -8.38 1.65
N GLU A 181 16.87 -8.23 0.33
CA GLU A 181 15.97 -8.98 -0.56
C GLU A 181 16.16 -10.49 -0.40
N ARG A 182 17.40 -10.96 -0.37
CA ARG A 182 17.71 -12.37 -0.15
C ARG A 182 17.14 -12.86 1.18
N PHE A 183 17.33 -12.09 2.26
CA PHE A 183 16.78 -12.43 3.57
C PHE A 183 15.27 -12.63 3.51
N PHE A 184 14.53 -11.70 2.89
CA PHE A 184 13.08 -11.81 2.79
C PHE A 184 12.65 -13.06 2.03
N ARG A 185 13.25 -13.32 0.87
CA ARG A 185 12.95 -14.51 0.04
C ARG A 185 13.24 -15.82 0.78
N GLU A 186 14.39 -15.90 1.46
CA GLU A 186 14.81 -17.09 2.19
C GLU A 186 13.98 -17.34 3.46
N ASN A 187 13.29 -16.32 3.98
CA ASN A 187 12.47 -16.40 5.19
C ASN A 187 10.96 -16.36 4.92
N GLY A 188 10.53 -16.63 3.68
CA GLY A 188 9.13 -16.91 3.33
C GLY A 188 8.32 -15.73 2.78
N ALA A 189 8.94 -14.59 2.48
CA ALA A 189 8.26 -13.54 1.73
C ALA A 189 8.04 -13.98 0.27
N SER A 190 6.84 -13.73 -0.26
CA SER A 190 6.53 -13.97 -1.66
C SER A 190 7.18 -12.95 -2.59
N GLU A 191 7.49 -11.76 -2.08
CA GLU A 191 8.20 -10.66 -2.78
C GLU A 191 8.52 -9.50 -1.83
N LEU A 192 9.23 -8.50 -2.34
CA LEU A 192 9.33 -7.19 -1.70
C LEU A 192 8.00 -6.44 -1.87
N ALA A 193 7.62 -5.64 -0.86
CA ALA A 193 6.44 -4.78 -0.95
C ALA A 193 6.69 -3.58 -1.88
N PHE A 194 7.93 -3.11 -1.96
CA PHE A 194 8.40 -2.03 -2.82
C PHE A 194 9.93 -2.14 -2.99
N ALA A 195 10.53 -1.32 -3.86
CA ALA A 195 11.97 -1.31 -4.02
C ALA A 195 12.65 -0.79 -2.74
N ASN A 196 13.53 -1.60 -2.15
CA ASN A 196 14.26 -1.23 -0.94
C ASN A 196 14.97 0.13 -1.11
N ILE A 197 14.95 0.92 -0.06
CA ILE A 197 15.76 2.12 0.11
C ILE A 197 16.85 1.79 1.11
N VAL A 198 18.10 2.00 0.70
CA VAL A 198 19.29 1.94 1.54
C VAL A 198 20.09 3.17 1.18
N ALA A 199 20.30 4.06 2.15
CA ALA A 199 20.84 5.37 1.90
C ALA A 199 21.91 5.72 2.94
N VAL A 200 23.15 5.88 2.52
CA VAL A 200 24.32 6.15 3.35
C VAL A 200 24.61 7.64 3.40
N GLY A 201 24.87 8.18 4.59
CA GLY A 201 25.31 9.56 4.76
C GLY A 201 24.35 10.57 4.13
N LYS A 202 24.85 11.36 3.17
CA LYS A 202 24.07 12.40 2.48
C LYS A 202 22.94 11.82 1.64
N ASN A 203 23.06 10.59 1.14
CA ASN A 203 22.01 9.97 0.34
C ASN A 203 20.74 9.77 1.17
N ALA A 204 20.87 9.61 2.50
CA ALA A 204 19.73 9.54 3.42
C ALA A 204 18.90 10.84 3.50
N ALA A 205 19.38 11.95 2.92
CA ALA A 205 18.57 13.16 2.74
C ALA A 205 17.50 13.03 1.64
N LEU A 206 17.56 11.98 0.81
CA LEU A 206 16.57 11.70 -0.22
C LEU A 206 15.54 10.71 0.34
N PRO A 207 14.26 11.11 0.56
CA PRO A 207 13.25 10.21 1.11
C PRO A 207 13.02 8.94 0.27
N HIS A 208 13.31 9.02 -1.04
CA HIS A 208 13.20 7.94 -2.03
C HIS A 208 14.56 7.64 -2.69
N ALA A 209 15.63 7.59 -1.91
CA ALA A 209 16.95 7.19 -2.41
C ALA A 209 16.90 5.82 -3.09
N ILE A 210 17.58 5.70 -4.23
CA ILE A 210 17.77 4.42 -4.92
C ILE A 210 19.13 3.88 -4.46
N PRO A 211 19.21 2.66 -3.89
CA PRO A 211 20.48 2.08 -3.46
C PRO A 211 21.50 2.05 -4.59
N GLY A 212 22.67 2.66 -4.38
CA GLY A 212 23.73 2.76 -5.36
C GLY A 212 25.09 2.26 -4.86
N GLU A 213 26.13 2.94 -5.34
CA GLU A 213 27.54 2.60 -5.04
C GLU A 213 28.10 3.36 -3.83
N ASP A 214 27.29 4.19 -3.15
CA ASP A 214 27.72 4.86 -1.93
C ASP A 214 28.08 3.82 -0.87
N VAL A 215 29.26 4.00 -0.27
CA VAL A 215 29.91 3.01 0.60
C VAL A 215 29.67 3.39 2.05
N ILE A 216 29.25 2.43 2.88
CA ILE A 216 29.21 2.56 4.33
C ILE A 216 30.63 2.86 4.83
N THR A 217 30.79 3.96 5.56
CA THR A 217 32.05 4.32 6.22
C THR A 217 31.95 4.11 7.73
N ASP A 218 33.09 4.11 8.42
CA ASP A 218 33.05 4.25 9.89
C ASP A 218 32.45 5.61 10.25
N ASN A 219 31.58 5.64 11.26
CA ASN A 219 30.88 6.82 11.77
C ASN A 219 29.97 7.52 10.73
N CYS A 220 29.06 6.78 10.10
CA CYS A 220 28.03 7.34 9.22
C CYS A 220 26.61 6.85 9.53
N PRO A 221 25.57 7.64 9.21
CA PRO A 221 24.19 7.17 9.25
C PRO A 221 23.88 6.30 8.03
N VAL A 222 22.99 5.31 8.22
CA VAL A 222 22.43 4.47 7.16
C VAL A 222 20.92 4.38 7.35
N LEU A 223 20.15 4.98 6.45
CA LEU A 223 18.69 4.87 6.42
C LEU A 223 18.31 3.65 5.59
N ILE A 224 17.47 2.79 6.17
CA ILE A 224 16.94 1.59 5.54
C ILE A 224 15.43 1.64 5.62
N ASP A 225 14.77 1.63 4.47
CA ASP A 225 13.32 1.62 4.34
C ASP A 225 12.88 0.54 3.34
N VAL A 226 12.05 -0.36 3.85
CA VAL A 226 11.95 -1.74 3.38
C VAL A 226 10.65 -2.37 3.82
N GLY A 227 10.15 -3.25 2.97
CA GLY A 227 8.90 -3.95 3.19
C GLY A 227 8.89 -5.27 2.41
N CYS A 228 8.16 -6.24 2.93
CA CYS A 228 7.96 -7.52 2.26
C CYS A 228 6.48 -7.88 2.16
N ARG A 229 6.19 -8.88 1.33
CA ARG A 229 4.84 -9.43 1.19
C ARG A 229 4.82 -10.85 1.75
N VAL A 230 3.92 -11.09 2.70
CA VAL A 230 3.62 -12.43 3.26
C VAL A 230 2.11 -12.63 3.22
N ASP A 231 1.66 -13.81 2.78
CA ASP A 231 0.23 -14.13 2.61
C ASP A 231 -0.55 -13.05 1.83
N SER A 232 0.11 -12.45 0.82
CA SER A 232 -0.40 -11.36 -0.02
C SER A 232 -0.50 -9.97 0.64
N TYR A 233 -0.06 -9.77 1.88
CA TYR A 233 -0.11 -8.45 2.55
C TYR A 233 1.28 -7.83 2.74
N CYS A 234 1.37 -6.53 2.49
CA CYS A 234 2.59 -5.74 2.60
C CYS A 234 2.91 -5.41 4.06
N SER A 235 4.20 -5.27 4.34
CA SER A 235 4.73 -4.55 5.50
C SER A 235 5.53 -3.34 5.02
N ASP A 236 5.74 -2.38 5.90
CA ASP A 236 6.51 -1.17 5.63
C ASP A 236 7.18 -0.64 6.91
N GLN A 237 8.50 -0.48 6.87
CA GLN A 237 9.26 -0.07 8.05
C GLN A 237 10.61 0.55 7.71
N THR A 238 10.77 1.80 8.11
CA THR A 238 12.03 2.54 8.06
C THR A 238 12.77 2.58 9.39
N ARG A 239 14.09 2.33 9.38
CA ARG A 239 15.02 2.61 10.47
C ARG A 239 16.23 3.38 9.96
N THR A 240 16.75 4.30 10.76
CA THR A 240 18.05 4.91 10.51
C THR A 240 19.05 4.45 11.57
N PHE A 241 20.11 3.78 11.13
CA PHE A 241 21.17 3.24 11.95
C PHE A 241 22.38 4.17 11.96
N TRP A 242 23.23 4.02 12.98
CA TRP A 242 24.56 4.61 13.00
C TRP A 242 25.61 3.50 12.96
N VAL A 243 26.51 3.54 11.98
CA VAL A 243 27.63 2.59 11.86
C VAL A 243 28.85 3.20 12.52
N GLY A 244 29.43 2.53 13.52
CA GLY A 244 30.58 3.00 14.30
C GLY A 244 30.22 3.42 15.73
N GLU A 245 31.21 3.85 16.52
CA GLU A 245 31.04 4.08 17.96
C GLU A 245 30.72 5.53 18.34
N ARG A 246 30.85 6.47 17.40
CA ARG A 246 30.82 7.93 17.69
C ARG A 246 29.75 8.65 16.87
N PRO A 247 28.45 8.50 17.20
CA PRO A 247 27.40 9.32 16.59
C PRO A 247 27.68 10.81 16.77
N THR A 248 27.43 11.60 15.72
CA THR A 248 27.54 13.05 15.81
C THR A 248 26.39 13.62 16.64
N ASP A 249 26.59 14.80 17.22
CA ASP A 249 25.52 15.50 17.93
C ASP A 249 24.35 15.87 17.01
N GLU A 250 24.64 16.14 15.73
CA GLU A 250 23.63 16.35 14.69
C GLU A 250 22.78 15.10 14.46
N PHE A 251 23.39 13.90 14.42
CA PHE A 251 22.65 12.64 14.33
C PHE A 251 21.78 12.41 15.55
N ARG A 252 22.36 12.47 16.76
CA ARG A 252 21.63 12.21 18.01
C ARG A 252 20.42 13.15 18.14
N ARG A 253 20.63 14.45 17.93
CA ARG A 253 19.55 15.45 18.00
C ARG A 253 18.45 15.18 16.97
N THR A 254 18.80 14.89 15.73
CA THR A 254 17.83 14.63 14.67
C THR A 254 17.05 13.35 14.95
N TYR A 255 17.76 12.29 15.37
CA TYR A 255 17.18 11.02 15.76
C TYR A 255 16.17 11.18 16.91
N ASP A 256 16.57 11.88 17.97
CA ASP A 256 15.70 12.13 19.13
C ASP A 256 14.46 12.93 18.75
N LEU A 257 14.59 13.96 17.91
CA LEU A 257 13.44 14.75 17.44
C LEU A 257 12.47 13.90 16.62
N VAL A 258 12.97 13.08 15.71
CA VAL A 258 12.14 12.18 14.87
C VAL A 258 11.43 11.15 15.75
N ARG A 259 12.13 10.55 16.71
CA ARG A 259 11.52 9.62 17.69
C ARG A 259 10.43 10.30 18.51
N GLN A 260 10.67 11.51 19.01
CA GLN A 260 9.69 12.30 19.76
C GLN A 260 8.45 12.63 18.91
N ALA A 261 8.64 13.04 17.66
CA ALA A 261 7.55 13.34 16.74
C ALA A 261 6.70 12.10 16.46
N GLN A 262 7.34 10.94 16.25
CA GLN A 262 6.62 9.68 16.04
C GLN A 262 5.81 9.30 17.29
N THR A 263 6.43 9.32 18.46
CA THR A 263 5.75 9.01 19.73
C THR A 263 4.56 9.94 19.95
N ALA A 264 4.73 11.25 19.76
CA ALA A 264 3.65 12.23 19.91
C ALA A 264 2.48 11.95 18.96
N ALA A 265 2.75 11.55 17.72
CA ALA A 265 1.70 11.14 16.79
C ALA A 265 1.00 9.86 17.26
N ILE A 266 1.73 8.76 17.52
CA ILE A 266 1.14 7.48 17.92
C ILE A 266 0.30 7.62 19.20
N GLU A 267 0.82 8.32 20.21
CA GLU A 267 0.10 8.53 21.49
C GLU A 267 -1.15 9.38 21.34
N SER A 268 -1.19 10.26 20.34
CA SER A 268 -2.38 11.06 20.05
C SER A 268 -3.51 10.21 19.48
N MET A 269 -3.20 9.24 18.62
CA MET A 269 -4.15 8.51 17.78
C MET A 269 -5.15 7.65 18.58
N ARG A 270 -6.45 7.90 18.36
CA ARG A 270 -7.56 7.06 18.84
C ARG A 270 -8.73 7.04 17.84
N PRO A 271 -9.60 6.02 17.89
CA PRO A 271 -10.84 6.01 17.12
C PRO A 271 -11.65 7.30 17.27
N GLY A 272 -12.24 7.76 16.17
CA GLY A 272 -13.06 8.97 16.11
C GLY A 272 -12.27 10.28 16.03
N GLN A 273 -10.94 10.26 16.22
CA GLN A 273 -10.14 11.47 16.05
C GLN A 273 -9.90 11.81 14.59
N PRO A 274 -9.83 13.11 14.22
CA PRO A 274 -9.47 13.53 12.88
C PRO A 274 -8.09 12.99 12.46
N MET A 275 -7.99 12.36 11.29
CA MET A 275 -6.74 11.74 10.82
C MET A 275 -5.59 12.75 10.64
N ARG A 276 -5.92 14.01 10.29
CA ARG A 276 -4.93 15.09 10.15
C ARG A 276 -4.25 15.47 11.48
N ASP A 277 -4.87 15.17 12.62
CA ASP A 277 -4.36 15.61 13.92
C ASP A 277 -3.07 14.87 14.27
N ALA A 278 -2.94 13.59 13.88
CA ALA A 278 -1.70 12.83 14.03
C ALA A 278 -0.51 13.53 13.34
N TYR A 279 -0.71 14.01 12.11
CA TYR A 279 0.29 14.82 11.39
C TYR A 279 0.61 16.11 12.15
N GLY A 280 -0.41 16.80 12.67
CA GLY A 280 -0.25 18.01 13.47
C GLY A 280 0.61 17.78 14.72
N HIS A 281 0.40 16.68 15.43
CA HIS A 281 1.18 16.32 16.63
C HIS A 281 2.66 16.06 16.32
N ALA A 282 2.96 15.30 15.26
CA ALA A 282 4.35 15.11 14.81
C ALA A 282 4.99 16.44 14.38
N ARG A 283 4.28 17.23 13.57
CA ARG A 283 4.79 18.51 13.06
C ARG A 283 5.06 19.52 14.17
N ALA A 284 4.21 19.59 15.19
CA ALA A 284 4.38 20.51 16.34
C ALA A 284 5.71 20.27 17.09
N VAL A 285 6.20 19.03 17.17
CA VAL A 285 7.52 18.72 17.74
C VAL A 285 8.63 19.39 16.94
N PHE A 286 8.57 19.31 15.60
CA PHE A 286 9.55 19.93 14.72
C PHE A 286 9.45 21.45 14.68
N GLU A 287 8.24 22.01 14.77
CA GLU A 287 8.03 23.47 14.83
C GLU A 287 8.66 24.06 16.11
N LYS A 288 8.44 23.41 17.25
CA LYS A 288 9.07 23.81 18.53
C LYS A 288 10.60 23.74 18.48
N ALA A 289 11.15 22.81 17.70
CA ALA A 289 12.59 22.65 17.51
C ALA A 289 13.18 23.55 16.41
N GLY A 290 12.35 24.25 15.64
CA GLY A 290 12.76 25.08 14.50
C GLY A 290 13.20 24.29 13.27
N THR A 291 12.74 23.04 13.11
CA THR A 291 13.16 22.11 12.05
C THR A 291 12.03 21.65 11.13
N ALA A 292 10.82 22.22 11.27
CA ALA A 292 9.62 21.76 10.54
C ALA A 292 9.76 21.81 9.01
N ASP A 293 10.56 22.74 8.47
CA ASP A 293 10.79 22.86 7.02
C ASP A 293 11.56 21.66 6.43
N ALA A 294 12.27 20.89 7.27
CA ALA A 294 12.96 19.67 6.87
C ALA A 294 12.06 18.43 6.85
N PHE A 295 10.80 18.54 7.29
CA PHE A 295 9.78 17.48 7.18
C PHE A 295 8.86 17.76 5.98
N THR A 296 9.12 17.07 4.87
CA THR A 296 8.63 17.45 3.53
C THR A 296 7.55 16.55 2.95
N HIS A 297 7.10 15.53 3.67
CA HIS A 297 6.10 14.55 3.23
C HIS A 297 4.92 14.42 4.21
N GLY A 298 3.95 13.55 3.90
CA GLY A 298 2.90 13.18 4.84
C GLY A 298 3.45 12.42 6.05
N LEU A 299 2.66 12.25 7.11
CA LEU A 299 3.07 11.44 8.26
C LEU A 299 2.99 9.94 7.97
N GLY A 300 2.12 9.52 7.06
CA GLY A 300 2.00 8.13 6.66
C GLY A 300 0.83 7.84 5.73
N HIS A 301 0.59 6.56 5.50
CA HIS A 301 -0.41 6.02 4.58
C HIS A 301 -0.94 4.67 5.07
N GLY A 302 -2.04 4.20 4.48
CA GLY A 302 -2.59 2.89 4.74
C GLY A 302 -1.70 1.81 4.14
N VAL A 303 -1.64 0.65 4.81
CA VAL A 303 -0.92 -0.54 4.33
C VAL A 303 -1.88 -1.73 4.33
N GLY A 304 -1.82 -2.54 3.28
CA GLY A 304 -2.67 -3.72 3.11
C GLY A 304 -2.20 -4.62 1.98
N LEU A 305 -3.07 -4.83 0.99
CA LEU A 305 -2.68 -5.52 -0.25
C LEU A 305 -1.70 -4.68 -1.08
N GLU A 306 -1.71 -3.36 -0.90
CA GLU A 306 -0.73 -2.45 -1.48
C GLU A 306 0.05 -1.79 -0.34
N THR A 307 1.29 -1.41 -0.61
CA THR A 307 2.13 -0.66 0.36
C THR A 307 1.52 0.71 0.64
N HIS A 308 1.01 1.37 -0.41
CA HIS A 308 0.27 2.63 -0.29
C HIS A 308 -1.21 2.42 -0.63
N GLU A 309 -2.07 2.46 0.39
CA GLU A 309 -3.52 2.50 0.24
C GLU A 309 -4.15 3.55 1.16
N ALA A 310 -5.48 3.73 1.08
CA ALA A 310 -6.19 4.64 1.95
C ALA A 310 -6.22 4.12 3.42
N PRO A 311 -6.19 5.01 4.42
CA PRO A 311 -6.15 6.46 4.31
C PRO A 311 -4.71 7.02 4.27
N SER A 312 -4.54 8.28 3.87
CA SER A 312 -3.29 9.01 4.11
C SER A 312 -3.37 9.75 5.45
N LEU A 313 -2.25 9.88 6.16
CA LEU A 313 -2.06 10.77 7.31
C LEU A 313 -1.24 11.99 6.85
N SER A 314 -1.92 13.11 6.61
CA SER A 314 -1.33 14.32 6.03
C SER A 314 -2.11 15.56 6.47
N PRO A 315 -1.61 16.78 6.24
CA PRO A 315 -2.38 18.00 6.54
C PRO A 315 -3.70 18.09 5.77
N ARG A 316 -3.85 17.34 4.68
CA ARG A 316 -5.05 17.33 3.81
C ARG A 316 -5.98 16.16 4.09
N SER A 317 -5.67 15.33 5.08
CA SER A 317 -6.48 14.16 5.38
C SER A 317 -7.87 14.55 5.89
N GLU A 318 -8.89 13.90 5.32
CA GLU A 318 -10.29 14.08 5.67
C GLU A 318 -10.83 12.86 6.40
N GLY A 319 -11.79 13.06 7.30
CA GLY A 319 -12.39 11.97 8.07
C GLY A 319 -11.64 11.68 9.38
N VAL A 320 -11.98 10.55 9.99
CA VAL A 320 -11.53 10.15 11.32
C VAL A 320 -10.84 8.79 11.27
N LEU A 321 -10.03 8.50 12.28
CA LEU A 321 -9.49 7.16 12.51
C LEU A 321 -10.63 6.23 12.91
N GLU A 322 -10.70 5.05 12.29
CA GLU A 322 -11.72 4.03 12.57
C GLU A 322 -11.03 2.71 12.97
N PRO A 323 -11.62 1.92 13.90
CA PRO A 323 -11.09 0.61 14.24
C PRO A 323 -10.92 -0.28 13.00
N GLY A 324 -9.81 -1.00 12.93
CA GLY A 324 -9.43 -1.82 11.79
C GLY A 324 -8.64 -1.08 10.71
N MET A 325 -8.44 0.24 10.80
CA MET A 325 -7.46 0.93 9.95
C MET A 325 -6.04 0.51 10.31
N VAL A 326 -5.19 0.32 9.30
CA VAL A 326 -3.75 0.05 9.45
C VAL A 326 -2.98 1.10 8.67
N VAL A 327 -2.14 1.87 9.36
CA VAL A 327 -1.45 3.05 8.80
C VAL A 327 -0.01 3.18 9.29
N THR A 328 0.88 3.66 8.43
CA THR A 328 2.26 4.04 8.78
C THR A 328 2.27 5.33 9.60
N VAL A 329 3.28 5.47 10.46
CA VAL A 329 3.63 6.67 11.21
C VAL A 329 5.14 6.83 11.14
N GLU A 330 5.58 7.62 10.17
CA GLU A 330 6.93 7.63 9.61
C GLU A 330 7.53 9.05 9.50
N PRO A 331 7.51 9.88 10.56
CA PRO A 331 8.10 11.22 10.45
C PRO A 331 9.59 11.13 10.10
N GLY A 332 10.08 12.12 9.37
CA GLY A 332 11.48 12.21 8.97
C GLY A 332 11.97 13.66 8.83
N LEU A 333 13.26 13.85 9.08
CA LEU A 333 13.96 15.12 8.88
C LEU A 333 15.12 14.91 7.91
N TYR A 334 15.15 15.71 6.84
CA TYR A 334 16.09 15.55 5.73
C TYR A 334 16.89 16.83 5.49
N TYR A 335 18.22 16.70 5.46
CA TYR A 335 19.15 17.79 5.30
C TYR A 335 20.18 17.46 4.21
N ASN A 336 20.05 18.07 3.03
CA ASN A 336 20.86 17.77 1.84
C ASN A 336 22.39 17.71 2.07
N LYS A 337 22.93 18.47 3.02
CA LYS A 337 24.38 18.52 3.29
C LYS A 337 24.87 17.42 4.23
N TRP A 338 23.98 16.83 5.02
CA TRP A 338 24.33 15.91 6.10
C TRP A 338 23.76 14.51 5.87
N GLY A 339 22.46 14.41 5.61
CA GLY A 339 21.72 13.16 5.53
C GLY A 339 20.28 13.33 6.02
N GLY A 340 19.67 12.24 6.46
CA GLY A 340 18.32 12.29 7.00
C GLY A 340 18.08 11.16 8.01
N VAL A 341 17.06 11.35 8.84
CA VAL A 341 16.57 10.31 9.74
C VAL A 341 15.08 10.17 9.52
N ARG A 342 14.63 8.94 9.28
CA ARG A 342 13.23 8.53 9.32
C ARG A 342 13.09 7.37 10.29
N TRP A 343 11.99 7.37 11.04
CA TRP A 343 11.69 6.31 11.98
C TRP A 343 10.21 5.97 11.93
N GLU A 344 9.91 4.71 11.63
CA GLU A 344 8.56 4.31 11.25
C GLU A 344 8.00 3.18 12.11
N TYR A 345 6.71 3.26 12.39
CA TYR A 345 5.92 2.13 12.84
C TYR A 345 4.64 2.12 12.04
N THR A 346 4.14 0.92 11.77
CA THR A 346 2.75 0.77 11.32
C THR A 346 1.90 0.44 12.53
N VAL A 347 0.74 1.07 12.61
CA VAL A 347 -0.21 0.87 13.70
C VAL A 347 -1.55 0.39 13.19
N LEU A 348 -2.15 -0.55 13.91
CA LEU A 348 -3.56 -0.92 13.83
C LEU A 348 -4.35 -0.03 14.78
N VAL A 349 -5.39 0.62 14.28
CA VAL A 349 -6.38 1.31 15.11
C VAL A 349 -7.32 0.27 15.74
N GLU A 350 -7.34 0.20 17.06
CA GLU A 350 -8.18 -0.68 17.86
C GLU A 350 -9.29 0.14 18.54
N GLU A 351 -10.27 -0.50 19.20
CA GLU A 351 -11.45 0.17 19.76
C GLU A 351 -11.12 1.24 20.84
N ASP A 352 -9.98 1.13 21.53
CA ASP A 352 -9.58 2.02 22.62
C ASP A 352 -8.23 2.74 22.38
N GLY A 353 -7.61 2.56 21.22
CA GLY A 353 -6.32 3.17 20.91
C GLY A 353 -5.69 2.65 19.62
N VAL A 354 -4.37 2.53 19.65
CA VAL A 354 -3.59 1.97 18.55
C VAL A 354 -2.58 0.95 19.07
N ARG A 355 -2.31 -0.07 18.27
CA ARG A 355 -1.30 -1.08 18.52
C ARG A 355 -0.28 -1.10 17.38
N ILE A 356 0.99 -1.11 17.73
CA ILE A 356 2.08 -1.30 16.75
C ILE A 356 2.03 -2.75 16.24
N LEU A 357 2.08 -2.90 14.91
CA LEU A 357 2.13 -4.21 14.23
C LEU A 357 3.55 -4.77 14.13
#